data_AF-A0A0R3PMD0-F1
#
_entry.id   AF-A0A0R3PMD0-F1
#
_cell.length_a   1.000
_cell.length_b   1.000
_cell.length_c   1.000
_cell.angle_alpha   90.00
_cell.angle_beta   90.00
_cell.angle_gamma   90.00
#
_symmetry.space_group_name_H-M   'P 1'
#
loop_
_entity.id
_entity.type
_entity.pdbx_description
1 polymer ?
#
loop_
_entity_poly.entity_id
_entity_poly.type
_entity_poly.pdbx_seq_one_letter_code
_entity_poly.pdbx_strand_id
1 'polypeptide(L)'
;MLFHRAWNLDYSEAQHRDMMTGKHIVRDVKCRICHERVGWMYEFAMEESQRYKEARVILEKALVDEEDGFPDPAGALETHEQPPSYEFNVHIYELILSNINYVLRVV
;
A
#
# COMPACT_ATOMS: atom_id res chain seq x y z
N MET A 1 9.15 6.55 -2.65
CA MET A 1 8.07 6.91 -3.61
C MET A 1 6.74 6.99 -2.86
N LEU A 2 5.73 7.70 -3.38
CA LEU A 2 4.40 7.84 -2.75
C LEU A 2 3.43 6.82 -3.34
N PHE A 3 2.89 5.95 -2.50
CA PHE A 3 2.02 4.84 -2.90
C PHE A 3 0.61 5.04 -2.36
N HIS A 4 -0.39 4.68 -3.17
CA HIS A 4 -1.78 4.65 -2.74
C HIS A 4 -2.07 3.48 -1.81
N ARG A 5 -1.50 2.32 -2.11
CA ARG A 5 -1.70 1.07 -1.40
C ARG A 5 -0.37 0.37 -1.27
N ALA A 6 -0.15 -0.26 -0.13
CA ALA A 6 0.99 -1.11 0.13
C ALA A 6 0.58 -2.09 1.25
N TRP A 7 0.99 -3.35 1.15
CA TRP A 7 0.53 -4.44 2.03
C TRP A 7 1.70 -5.08 2.76
N ASN A 8 1.38 -5.99 3.70
CA ASN A 8 2.34 -6.63 4.60
C ASN A 8 3.07 -5.60 5.48
N LEU A 9 2.34 -4.58 5.92
CA LEU A 9 2.85 -3.47 6.70
C LEU A 9 2.14 -3.41 8.07
N ASP A 10 2.93 -3.21 9.12
CA ASP A 10 2.45 -2.83 10.44
C ASP A 10 2.67 -1.32 10.64
N TYR A 11 1.69 -0.65 11.25
CA TYR A 11 1.71 0.79 11.48
C TYR A 11 1.97 1.09 12.95
N SER A 12 2.86 2.04 13.22
CA SER A 12 3.07 2.55 14.57
C SER A 12 1.91 3.43 15.06
N GLU A 13 2.02 3.90 16.29
CA GLU A 13 1.22 5.02 16.77
C GLU A 13 1.45 6.28 15.93
N ALA A 14 0.43 7.13 15.91
CA ALA A 14 0.42 8.41 15.23
C ALA A 14 1.39 9.39 15.91
N GLN A 15 2.19 10.10 15.11
CA GLN A 15 3.19 11.02 15.59
C GLN A 15 3.15 12.32 14.79
N HIS A 16 3.34 13.45 15.47
CA HIS A 16 3.53 14.74 14.82
C HIS A 16 4.92 14.81 14.19
N ARG A 17 5.01 15.24 12.93
CA ARG A 17 6.27 15.42 12.22
C ARG A 17 6.25 16.71 11.41
N ASP A 18 7.24 17.56 11.65
CA ASP A 18 7.51 18.73 10.85
C ASP A 18 8.31 18.31 9.61
N MET A 19 7.80 18.64 8.42
CA MET A 19 8.41 18.30 7.14
C MET A 19 8.60 19.55 6.28
N MET A 20 9.36 19.44 5.19
CA MET A 20 9.57 20.55 4.25
C MET A 20 8.26 21.11 3.69
N THR A 21 7.21 20.29 3.55
CA THR A 21 5.90 20.68 3.04
C THR A 21 4.89 20.98 4.15
N GLY A 22 5.34 21.30 5.37
CA GLY A 22 4.47 21.63 6.49
C GLY A 22 4.33 20.53 7.54
N LYS A 23 3.42 20.76 8.49
CA LYS A 23 3.14 19.87 9.63
C LYS A 23 2.25 18.71 9.22
N HIS A 24 2.57 17.51 9.69
CA HIS A 24 1.81 16.28 9.41
C HIS A 24 1.65 15.44 10.68
N ILE A 25 0.62 14.60 10.69
CA ILE A 25 0.53 13.42 11.56
C ILE A 25 0.84 12.21 10.71
N VAL A 26 1.78 11.39 11.15
CA VAL A 26 2.29 10.24 10.41
C VAL A 26 2.40 9.01 11.29
N ARG A 27 2.38 7.83 10.67
CA ARG A 27 2.70 6.56 11.31
C ARG A 27 3.91 5.97 10.64
N ASP A 28 4.91 5.55 11.40
CA ASP A 28 5.99 4.76 10.83
C ASP A 28 5.44 3.40 10.39
N VAL A 29 6.03 2.88 9.33
CA VAL A 29 5.58 1.68 8.66
C VAL A 29 6.71 0.65 8.66
N LYS A 30 6.40 -0.54 9.15
CA LYS A 30 7.33 -1.66 9.25
C LYS A 30 6.86 -2.84 8.40
N CYS A 31 7.80 -3.61 7.88
CA CYS A 31 7.49 -4.89 7.26
C CYS A 31 6.91 -5.85 8.31
N ARG A 32 5.80 -6.53 8.00
CA ARG A 32 5.24 -7.55 8.89
C ARG A 32 6.09 -8.83 8.95
N ILE A 33 6.98 -9.04 7.97
CA ILE A 33 7.81 -10.24 7.86
C ILE A 33 9.16 -10.03 8.58
N CYS A 34 9.91 -8.99 8.19
CA CYS A 34 11.25 -8.75 8.74
C CYS A 34 11.25 -7.74 9.91
N HIS A 35 10.13 -7.07 10.19
CA HIS A 35 9.95 -6.07 11.25
C HIS A 35 10.82 -4.80 11.13
N GLU A 36 11.51 -4.63 10.01
CA GLU A 36 12.30 -3.43 9.72
C GLU A 36 11.41 -2.25 9.31
N ARG A 37 11.81 -1.02 9.68
CA ARG A 37 11.11 0.20 9.29
C ARG A 37 11.41 0.51 7.84
N VAL A 38 10.40 0.51 7.00
CA VAL A 38 10.53 0.70 5.54
C VAL A 38 9.93 2.00 5.03
N GLY A 39 9.30 2.78 5.91
CA GLY A 39 8.78 4.09 5.55
C GLY A 39 7.79 4.68 6.55
N TRP A 40 6.84 5.47 6.05
CA TRP A 40 5.77 6.08 6.85
C TRP A 40 4.50 6.32 6.03
N MET A 41 3.36 6.37 6.71
CA MET A 41 2.05 6.73 6.16
C MET A 41 1.62 8.10 6.69
N TYR A 42 1.00 8.91 5.84
CA TYR A 42 0.42 10.19 6.22
C TYR A 42 -1.01 10.00 6.71
N GLU A 43 -1.24 10.21 7.99
CA GLU A 43 -2.59 10.12 8.57
C GLU A 43 -3.36 11.43 8.39
N PHE A 44 -2.67 12.56 8.56
CA PHE A 44 -3.28 13.88 8.41
C PHE A 44 -2.26 14.92 7.95
N ALA A 45 -2.70 15.87 7.11
CA ALA A 45 -1.92 17.03 6.70
C ALA A 45 -2.60 18.32 7.16
N MET A 46 -1.85 19.20 7.83
CA MET A 46 -2.40 20.47 8.32
C MET A 46 -2.66 21.48 7.21
N GLU A 47 -1.92 21.37 6.10
CA GLU A 47 -2.07 22.25 4.94
C GLU A 47 -2.97 21.59 3.88
N GLU A 48 -3.99 22.31 3.43
CA GLU A 48 -4.95 21.80 2.44
C GLU A 48 -4.27 21.33 1.14
N SER A 49 -3.21 22.05 0.72
CA SER A 49 -2.41 21.72 -0.46
C SER A 49 -1.72 20.35 -0.37
N GLN A 50 -1.60 19.77 0.83
CA GLN A 50 -0.92 18.50 1.09
C GLN A 50 -1.88 17.34 1.35
N ARG A 51 -3.20 17.57 1.40
CA ARG A 51 -4.20 16.53 1.70
C ARG A 51 -4.19 15.35 0.73
N TYR A 52 -3.68 15.52 -0.49
CA TYR A 52 -3.49 14.41 -1.44
C TYR A 52 -2.57 13.30 -0.90
N LYS A 53 -1.73 13.62 0.10
CA LYS A 53 -0.85 12.66 0.79
C LYS A 53 -1.58 11.84 1.84
N GLU A 54 -2.73 12.28 2.34
CA GLU A 54 -3.48 11.55 3.38
C GLU A 54 -3.80 10.13 2.92
N ALA A 55 -3.63 9.17 3.84
CA ALA A 55 -3.70 7.73 3.62
C ALA A 55 -2.73 7.18 2.55
N ARG A 56 -1.71 7.95 2.13
CA ARG A 56 -0.64 7.48 1.25
C ARG A 56 0.59 7.07 2.06
N VAL A 57 1.34 6.13 1.52
CA VAL A 57 2.55 5.58 2.15
C VAL A 57 3.77 6.03 1.36
N ILE A 58 4.79 6.53 2.05
CA ILE A 58 6.14 6.65 1.51
C ILE A 58 6.90 5.39 1.90
N LEU A 59 7.45 4.70 0.90
CA LEU A 59 8.40 3.61 1.12
C LEU A 59 9.78 4.03 0.61
N GLU A 60 10.80 3.68 1.40
CA GLU A 60 12.20 3.95 1.13
C GLU A 60 12.72 2.92 0.13
N LYS A 61 13.12 3.38 -1.07
CA LYS A 61 13.51 2.50 -2.20
C LYS A 61 14.66 1.55 -1.88
N ALA A 62 15.55 1.92 -0.96
CA ALA A 62 16.66 1.07 -0.54
C ALA A 62 16.22 -0.14 0.31
N LEU A 63 14.97 -0.16 0.78
CA LEU A 63 14.44 -1.16 1.71
C LEU A 63 13.30 -1.99 1.11
N VAL A 64 12.96 -1.76 -0.17
CA VAL A 64 11.85 -2.42 -0.85
C VAL A 64 12.23 -2.80 -2.26
N ASP A 65 11.86 -4.01 -2.68
CA ASP A 65 11.99 -4.44 -4.07
C ASP A 65 10.67 -4.18 -4.81
N GLU A 66 10.77 -3.48 -5.93
CA GLU A 66 9.68 -3.23 -6.86
C GLU A 66 9.56 -4.44 -7.79
N GLU A 67 8.48 -5.22 -7.66
CA GLU A 67 8.10 -6.25 -8.62
C GLU A 67 6.84 -5.81 -9.38
N ASP A 68 6.78 -6.10 -10.68
CA ASP A 68 5.58 -5.88 -11.48
C ASP A 68 4.46 -6.77 -10.92
N GLY A 69 3.39 -6.14 -10.42
CA GLY A 69 2.25 -6.84 -9.86
C GLY A 69 1.51 -7.68 -10.91
N PHE A 70 0.72 -8.66 -10.46
CA PHE A 70 -0.20 -9.36 -11.34
C PHE A 70 -1.27 -8.37 -11.86
N PRO A 71 -1.65 -8.46 -13.15
CA PRO A 71 -2.69 -7.59 -13.70
C PRO A 71 -3.99 -7.74 -12.93
N ASP A 72 -4.62 -6.62 -12.60
CA ASP A 72 -5.90 -6.57 -11.90
C ASP A 72 -6.97 -7.30 -12.72
N PRO A 73 -7.52 -8.45 -12.27
CA PRO A 73 -8.59 -9.12 -12.98
C PRO A 73 -9.88 -8.29 -13.01
N ALA A 74 -10.06 -7.32 -12.10
CA ALA A 74 -11.18 -6.38 -12.16
C ALA A 74 -11.02 -5.31 -13.25
N GLY A 75 -9.79 -5.06 -13.73
CA GLY A 75 -9.52 -4.24 -14.92
C GLY A 75 -9.66 -5.02 -16.23
N ALA A 76 -9.74 -6.35 -16.18
CA ALA A 76 -9.99 -7.22 -17.33
C ALA A 76 -11.49 -7.46 -17.61
N LEU A 77 -12.38 -7.01 -16.70
CA LEU A 77 -13.83 -7.12 -16.84
C LEU A 77 -14.44 -5.88 -17.52
N GLU A 78 -13.92 -5.49 -18.69
CA GLU A 78 -14.71 -4.70 -19.66
C GLU A 78 -14.99 -5.47 -20.95
N THR A 79 -14.56 -6.73 -21.07
CA THR A 79 -14.96 -7.62 -22.16
C THR A 79 -16.00 -8.64 -21.68
N HIS A 80 -17.15 -8.59 -22.35
CA HIS A 80 -18.39 -9.34 -22.13
C HIS A 80 -18.28 -10.87 -22.34
N GLU A 81 -17.34 -11.56 -21.70
CA GLU A 81 -17.28 -13.04 -21.71
C GLU A 81 -17.16 -13.60 -20.29
N GLN A 82 -18.05 -14.54 -19.93
CA GLN A 82 -18.17 -15.13 -18.60
C GLN A 82 -16.86 -15.78 -18.12
N PRO A 83 -16.43 -15.59 -16.86
CA PRO A 83 -15.30 -16.32 -16.31
C PRO A 83 -15.64 -17.81 -16.09
N PRO A 84 -14.72 -18.74 -16.39
CA PRO A 84 -14.92 -20.17 -16.16
C PRO A 84 -15.02 -20.47 -14.66
N SER A 85 -15.92 -21.39 -14.29
CA SER A 85 -16.11 -21.85 -12.92
C SER A 85 -14.90 -22.68 -12.48
N TYR A 86 -14.14 -22.18 -11.51
CA TYR A 86 -13.10 -22.98 -10.87
C TYR A 86 -13.28 -22.92 -9.34
N GLU A 87 -13.22 -24.09 -8.72
CA GLU A 87 -13.38 -24.27 -7.28
C GLU A 87 -12.34 -23.46 -6.51
N PHE A 88 -12.84 -22.50 -5.75
CA PHE A 88 -12.01 -21.48 -5.15
C PHE A 88 -11.78 -21.78 -3.67
N ASN A 89 -10.54 -22.12 -3.31
CA ASN A 89 -10.13 -22.31 -1.93
C ASN A 89 -10.29 -20.98 -1.16
N VAL A 90 -10.80 -21.03 0.08
CA VAL A 90 -11.00 -19.83 0.94
C VAL A 90 -9.71 -19.03 1.11
N HIS A 91 -8.56 -19.69 1.09
CA HIS A 91 -7.24 -19.06 1.14
C HIS A 91 -6.92 -18.19 -0.08
N ILE A 92 -7.53 -18.49 -1.24
CA ILE A 92 -7.37 -17.71 -2.47
C ILE A 92 -8.36 -16.52 -2.49
N TYR A 93 -9.51 -16.59 -1.81
CA TYR A 93 -10.39 -15.42 -1.65
C TYR A 93 -9.71 -14.29 -0.87
N GLU A 94 -8.93 -14.60 0.17
CA GLU A 94 -8.11 -13.59 0.86
C GLU A 94 -6.99 -13.03 -0.03
N LEU A 95 -6.45 -13.84 -0.94
CA LEU A 95 -5.47 -13.43 -1.97
C LEU A 95 -6.11 -12.70 -3.18
N ILE A 96 -7.44 -12.73 -3.34
CA ILE A 96 -8.16 -12.01 -4.40
C ILE A 96 -8.81 -10.73 -3.90
N LEU A 97 -9.25 -10.67 -2.64
CA LEU A 97 -9.62 -9.39 -2.01
C LEU A 97 -8.40 -8.49 -1.81
N SER A 98 -7.20 -9.07 -1.87
CA SER A 98 -5.93 -8.40 -2.05
C SER A 98 -5.71 -8.03 -3.53
N ASN A 99 -6.57 -7.19 -4.11
CA ASN A 99 -6.40 -6.67 -5.48
C ASN A 99 -6.12 -5.15 -5.44
N ILE A 100 -4.93 -4.76 -5.91
CA ILE A 100 -4.58 -3.54 -6.69
C ILE A 100 -3.09 -3.16 -6.54
N ASN A 101 -2.41 -3.12 -7.70
CA ASN A 101 -1.21 -2.39 -8.12
C ASN A 101 -0.11 -2.11 -7.07
N TYR A 102 1.07 -2.71 -7.33
CA TYR A 102 2.34 -2.63 -6.60
C TYR A 102 2.38 -3.51 -5.34
N VAL A 103 2.62 -4.80 -5.52
CA VAL A 103 3.11 -5.66 -4.42
C VAL A 103 4.59 -5.34 -4.25
N LEU A 104 4.91 -4.44 -3.31
CA LEU A 104 6.30 -4.25 -2.88
C LEU A 104 6.66 -5.42 -1.98
N ARG A 105 7.52 -6.30 -2.47
CA ARG A 105 8.11 -7.32 -1.61
C ARG A 105 9.07 -6.60 -0.68
N VAL A 106 8.63 -6.42 0.56
CA VAL A 106 9.47 -5.90 1.62
C VAL A 106 10.30 -7.07 2.15
N VAL A 107 11.58 -7.12 1.74
CA VAL A 107 12.57 -8.15 2.08
C VAL A 107 12.86 -8.21 3.57
#